data_AF-A0A378TNH7-F1
#
_entry.id   AF-A0A378TNH7-F1
#
_cell.length_a   1.000
_cell.length_b   1.000
_cell.length_c   1.000
_cell.angle_alpha   90.00
_cell.angle_beta   90.00
_cell.angle_gamma   90.00
#
_symmetry.space_group_name_H-M   'P 1'
#
loop_
_entity.id
_entity.type
_entity.pdbx_description
1 polymer ?
#
loop_
_entity_poly.entity_id
_entity_poly.type
_entity_poly.pdbx_seq_one_letter_code
_entity_poly.pdbx_strand_id
1 'polypeptide(L)'
;MGDRFVLLRLRVDELQVGRQAIANTGLEKMMRADLHKPAESVLEAAIDPGVELNPAERDSLLQAANITTWARTRVIVAGGKVVDAHAREAPRRFAKQLFQVLRGSVAIGVERHQALRLALRVAEDSIPPLRLELLRYFAANGFDADHPRGGDVASISRALDRVHNTVDVALNALHMLRMIALVPESSPWRYRLAPGVDVDALNPGRVFQEMYGEGGASFGEGMETPTSSECVQLTSTETGSESLEDQWLLDAPEGLFSHCV
;
A
#
# COMPACT_ATOMS: atom_id res chain seq x y z
N MET A 1 8.16 -18.06 9.03
CA MET A 1 6.74 -17.75 8.74
C MET A 1 6.76 -16.44 7.97
N GLY A 2 6.11 -16.36 6.80
CA GLY A 2 6.14 -15.14 5.97
C GLY A 2 5.68 -13.87 6.71
N ASP A 3 6.09 -12.72 6.19
CA ASP A 3 5.80 -11.41 6.75
C ASP A 3 4.29 -11.15 6.79
N ARG A 4 3.75 -10.89 7.99
CA ARG A 4 2.30 -10.74 8.21
C ARG A 4 1.80 -9.31 8.08
N PHE A 5 2.61 -8.40 7.55
CA PHE A 5 2.20 -7.01 7.41
C PHE A 5 1.81 -6.72 5.97
N VAL A 6 0.70 -6.02 5.83
CA VAL A 6 0.35 -5.30 4.60
C VAL A 6 0.88 -3.88 4.71
N LEU A 7 1.25 -3.29 3.59
CA LEU A 7 1.75 -1.91 3.54
C LEU A 7 0.74 -1.03 2.82
N LEU A 8 0.60 0.20 3.31
CA LEU A 8 -0.05 1.30 2.60
C LEU A 8 0.95 2.45 2.55
N ARG A 9 1.35 2.85 1.34
CA ARG A 9 2.26 3.98 1.15
C ARG A 9 1.44 5.24 0.95
N LEU A 10 1.68 6.23 1.80
CA LEU A 10 1.04 7.53 1.68
C LEU A 10 1.53 8.20 0.38
N ARG A 11 0.58 8.68 -0.42
CA ARG A 11 0.83 9.43 -1.67
C ARG A 11 0.34 10.85 -1.42
N VAL A 12 1.16 11.63 -0.73
CA VAL A 12 0.85 12.94 -0.17
C VAL A 12 2.06 13.83 -0.34
N ASP A 13 1.86 15.16 -0.34
CA ASP A 13 2.97 16.11 -0.34
C ASP A 13 3.84 15.89 0.91
N GLU A 14 5.07 15.42 0.70
CA GLU A 14 6.02 15.11 1.77
C GLU A 14 6.33 16.35 2.63
N LEU A 15 6.36 17.54 2.03
CA LEU A 15 6.61 18.78 2.76
C LEU A 15 5.41 19.15 3.63
N GLN A 16 4.19 18.98 3.12
CA GLN A 16 2.99 19.24 3.89
C GLN A 16 2.88 18.28 5.07
N VAL A 17 3.11 16.99 4.84
CA VAL A 17 3.11 15.99 5.93
C VAL A 17 4.23 16.24 6.93
N GLY A 18 5.41 16.62 6.46
CA GLY A 18 6.52 17.00 7.33
C GLY A 18 6.19 18.21 8.21
N ARG A 19 5.61 19.28 7.62
CA ARG A 19 5.14 20.46 8.37
C ARG A 19 4.10 20.09 9.41
N GLN A 20 3.12 19.27 9.03
CA GLN A 20 2.08 18.82 9.95
C GLN A 20 2.66 17.97 11.09
N ALA A 21 3.61 17.08 10.81
CA ALA A 21 4.27 16.26 11.82
C ALA A 21 5.04 17.12 12.84
N ILE A 22 5.74 18.15 12.38
CA ILE A 22 6.41 19.12 13.25
C ILE A 22 5.39 19.88 14.10
N ALA A 23 4.32 20.38 13.48
CA ALA A 23 3.26 21.11 14.18
C ALA A 23 2.54 20.25 15.25
N ASN A 24 2.46 18.93 15.02
CA ASN A 24 1.85 17.98 15.95
C ASN A 24 2.76 17.57 17.11
N THR A 25 4.05 17.96 17.11
CA THR A 25 5.01 17.54 18.15
C THR A 25 4.62 18.13 19.50
N GLY A 26 4.42 17.28 20.50
CA GLY A 26 3.91 17.67 21.83
C GLY A 26 2.39 17.70 21.97
N LEU A 27 1.64 17.49 20.88
CA LEU A 27 0.17 17.41 20.88
C LEU A 27 -0.36 15.96 20.90
N GLU A 28 0.50 14.96 21.09
CA GLU A 28 0.15 13.55 20.94
C GLU A 28 -0.94 13.11 21.93
N LYS A 29 -0.94 13.68 23.14
CA LYS A 29 -1.95 13.41 24.16
C LYS A 29 -3.32 13.93 23.73
N MET A 30 -3.39 15.13 23.15
CA MET A 30 -4.63 15.71 22.63
C MET A 30 -5.14 14.90 21.43
N MET A 31 -4.28 14.64 20.45
CA MET A 31 -4.64 13.83 19.28
C MET A 31 -5.16 12.44 19.65
N ARG A 32 -4.58 11.80 20.68
CA ARG A 32 -5.07 10.51 21.18
C ARG A 32 -6.44 10.63 21.84
N ALA A 33 -6.69 11.72 22.57
CA ALA A 33 -8.00 11.98 23.17
C ALA A 33 -9.07 12.22 22.08
N ASP A 34 -8.72 12.96 21.03
CA ASP A 34 -9.62 13.22 19.90
C ASP A 34 -9.97 11.94 19.13
N LEU A 35 -9.01 11.04 18.98
CA LEU A 35 -9.22 9.73 18.34
C LEU A 35 -9.93 8.70 19.24
N HIS A 36 -9.95 8.90 20.56
CA HIS A 36 -10.50 7.92 21.50
C HIS A 36 -11.98 7.65 21.23
N LYS A 37 -12.82 8.69 21.22
CA LYS A 37 -14.28 8.53 21.07
C LYS A 37 -14.68 7.90 19.74
N PRO A 38 -14.13 8.31 18.58
CA PRO A 38 -14.40 7.62 17.32
C PRO A 38 -13.95 6.16 17.32
N ALA A 39 -12.76 5.87 17.86
CA ALA A 39 -12.26 4.50 17.93
C ALA A 39 -13.12 3.60 18.83
N GLU A 40 -13.52 4.11 19.99
CA GLU A 40 -14.43 3.46 20.93
C GLU A 40 -15.77 3.17 20.26
N SER A 41 -16.35 4.16 19.56
CA SER A 41 -17.63 3.98 18.82
C SER A 41 -17.56 2.87 17.78
N VAL A 42 -16.44 2.76 17.04
CA VAL A 42 -16.22 1.68 16.06
C VAL A 42 -16.13 0.32 16.74
N LEU A 43 -15.47 0.23 17.90
CA LEU A 43 -15.31 -1.01 18.65
C LEU A 43 -16.63 -1.46 19.32
N GLU A 44 -17.37 -0.54 19.92
CA GLU A 44 -18.64 -0.82 20.60
C GLU A 44 -19.75 -1.23 19.63
N ALA A 45 -19.76 -0.65 18.43
CA ALA A 45 -20.74 -0.99 17.41
C ALA A 45 -20.65 -2.46 16.94
N ALA A 46 -19.59 -3.19 17.31
CA ALA A 46 -19.38 -4.61 17.03
C ALA A 46 -19.75 -4.97 15.58
N ILE A 47 -19.34 -4.08 14.65
CA ILE A 47 -19.87 -4.06 13.29
C ILE A 47 -19.43 -5.34 12.59
N ASP A 48 -20.36 -6.29 12.45
CA ASP A 48 -20.23 -7.32 11.44
C ASP A 48 -20.86 -6.78 10.17
N PRO A 49 -20.07 -6.33 9.18
CA PRO A 49 -20.64 -5.76 7.98
C PRO A 49 -21.35 -6.83 7.13
N GLY A 50 -21.32 -8.12 7.52
CA GLY A 50 -21.94 -9.21 6.76
C GLY A 50 -21.39 -9.32 5.33
N VAL A 51 -20.19 -8.78 5.10
CA VAL A 51 -19.62 -8.61 3.76
C VAL A 51 -19.15 -9.96 3.25
N GLU A 52 -19.95 -10.54 2.39
CA GLU A 52 -19.58 -11.70 1.57
C GLU A 52 -18.95 -11.23 0.27
N LEU A 53 -17.82 -11.81 -0.13
CA LEU A 53 -17.21 -11.54 -1.43
C LEU A 53 -18.04 -12.14 -2.54
N ASN A 54 -18.39 -11.32 -3.53
CA ASN A 54 -18.85 -11.86 -4.81
C ASN A 54 -17.69 -12.61 -5.51
N PRO A 55 -17.97 -13.46 -6.51
CA PRO A 55 -16.94 -14.22 -7.20
C PRO A 55 -15.83 -13.35 -7.82
N ALA A 56 -16.17 -12.25 -8.49
CA ALA A 56 -15.22 -11.37 -9.15
C ALA A 56 -14.24 -10.69 -8.17
N GLU A 57 -14.75 -10.21 -7.04
CA GLU A 57 -13.92 -9.63 -5.97
C GLU A 57 -13.00 -10.68 -5.37
N ARG A 58 -13.52 -11.88 -5.13
CA ARG A 58 -12.73 -13.00 -4.60
C ARG A 58 -11.57 -13.34 -5.52
N ASP A 59 -11.84 -13.45 -6.81
CA ASP A 59 -10.82 -13.78 -7.81
C ASP A 59 -9.80 -12.65 -7.92
N SER A 60 -10.24 -11.38 -7.92
CA SER A 60 -9.36 -10.21 -7.91
C SER A 60 -8.42 -10.20 -6.70
N LEU A 61 -8.95 -10.40 -5.49
CA LEU A 61 -8.14 -10.45 -4.27
C LEU A 61 -7.16 -11.63 -4.26
N LEU A 62 -7.55 -12.79 -4.80
CA LEU A 62 -6.69 -13.96 -4.91
C LEU A 62 -5.55 -13.74 -5.91
N GLN A 63 -5.84 -13.15 -7.07
CA GLN A 63 -4.84 -12.82 -8.08
C GLN A 63 -3.86 -11.76 -7.57
N ALA A 64 -4.36 -10.67 -6.98
CA ALA A 64 -3.53 -9.65 -6.35
C ALA A 64 -2.62 -10.26 -5.28
N ALA A 65 -3.17 -11.10 -4.39
CA ALA A 65 -2.38 -11.78 -3.38
C ALA A 65 -1.34 -12.73 -3.97
N ASN A 66 -1.65 -13.40 -5.10
CA ASN A 66 -0.72 -14.29 -5.78
C ASN A 66 0.52 -13.52 -6.26
N ILE A 67 0.31 -12.39 -6.93
CA ILE A 67 1.37 -11.52 -7.47
C ILE A 67 2.17 -10.89 -6.34
N THR A 68 1.49 -10.28 -5.37
CA THR A 68 2.17 -9.60 -4.26
C THR A 68 3.05 -10.54 -3.46
N THR A 69 2.56 -11.74 -3.13
CA THR A 69 3.37 -12.74 -2.39
C THR A 69 4.58 -13.22 -3.18
N TRP A 70 4.49 -13.35 -4.50
CA TRP A 70 5.66 -13.62 -5.35
C TRP A 70 6.63 -12.45 -5.30
N ALA A 71 6.16 -11.27 -5.65
CA ALA A 71 6.99 -10.09 -5.84
C ALA A 71 7.67 -9.61 -4.56
N ARG A 72 7.06 -9.82 -3.39
CA ARG A 72 7.66 -9.45 -2.09
C ARG A 72 8.56 -10.52 -1.47
N THR A 73 8.64 -11.72 -2.06
CA THR A 73 9.49 -12.78 -1.53
C THR A 73 10.95 -12.33 -1.54
N ARG A 74 11.62 -12.51 -0.40
CA ARG A 74 13.03 -12.10 -0.24
C ARG A 74 13.93 -12.98 -1.09
N VAL A 75 14.86 -12.34 -1.80
CA VAL A 75 15.94 -12.98 -2.55
C VAL A 75 17.26 -12.76 -1.84
N ILE A 76 18.17 -13.72 -1.97
CA ILE A 76 19.51 -13.66 -1.41
C ILE A 76 20.45 -13.13 -2.49
N VAL A 77 21.15 -12.05 -2.18
CA VAL A 77 22.12 -11.41 -3.07
C VAL A 77 23.50 -11.51 -2.45
N ALA A 78 24.45 -12.07 -3.19
CA ALA A 78 25.85 -12.20 -2.79
C ALA A 78 26.75 -11.72 -3.93
N GLY A 79 27.70 -10.82 -3.62
CA GLY A 79 28.60 -10.25 -4.64
C GLY A 79 27.87 -9.54 -5.78
N GLY A 80 26.72 -8.93 -5.51
CA GLY A 80 25.91 -8.26 -6.53
C GLY A 80 25.12 -9.20 -7.44
N LYS A 81 25.08 -10.50 -7.17
CA LYS A 81 24.32 -11.49 -7.95
C LYS A 81 23.24 -12.14 -7.11
N VAL A 82 22.08 -12.40 -7.71
CA VAL A 82 21.00 -13.18 -7.08
C VAL A 82 21.41 -14.64 -7.09
N VAL A 83 21.49 -15.25 -5.91
CA VAL A 83 21.95 -16.64 -5.75
C VAL A 83 20.83 -17.60 -5.37
N ASP A 84 19.83 -17.11 -4.63
CA ASP A 84 18.73 -17.93 -4.13
C ASP A 84 17.50 -17.06 -3.79
N ALA A 85 16.36 -17.71 -3.57
CA ALA A 85 15.15 -17.07 -3.07
C ALA A 85 14.52 -17.92 -1.96
N HIS A 86 13.95 -17.26 -0.95
CA HIS A 86 13.22 -17.97 0.08
C HIS A 86 11.97 -18.66 -0.49
N ALA A 87 11.49 -19.68 0.22
CA ALA A 87 10.22 -20.31 -0.09
C ALA A 87 9.09 -19.28 -0.12
N ARG A 88 8.29 -19.37 -1.18
CA ARG A 88 7.15 -18.49 -1.42
C ARG A 88 6.17 -18.49 -0.24
N GLU A 89 5.71 -17.31 0.14
CA GLU A 89 4.56 -17.20 1.04
C GLU A 89 3.28 -17.77 0.38
N ALA A 90 2.51 -18.55 1.14
CA ALA A 90 1.23 -19.06 0.68
C ALA A 90 0.23 -17.91 0.47
N PRO A 91 -0.28 -17.68 -0.76
CA PRO A 91 -1.08 -16.50 -1.11
C PRO A 91 -2.39 -16.40 -0.33
N ARG A 92 -2.91 -17.54 0.15
CA ARG A 92 -4.14 -17.63 0.95
C ARG A 92 -4.10 -16.76 2.21
N ARG A 93 -2.93 -16.57 2.81
CA ARG A 93 -2.80 -15.73 4.03
C ARG A 93 -2.95 -14.25 3.68
N PHE A 94 -2.22 -13.80 2.67
CA PHE A 94 -2.29 -12.43 2.20
C PHE A 94 -3.68 -12.08 1.66
N ALA A 95 -4.32 -12.97 0.90
CA ALA A 95 -5.70 -12.79 0.43
C ALA A 95 -6.70 -12.58 1.57
N LYS A 96 -6.56 -13.32 2.69
CA LYS A 96 -7.38 -13.09 3.89
C LYS A 96 -7.16 -11.69 4.46
N GLN A 97 -5.93 -11.17 4.45
CA GLN A 97 -5.65 -9.82 4.93
C GLN A 97 -6.28 -8.75 4.04
N LEU A 98 -6.18 -8.92 2.71
CA LEU A 98 -6.85 -8.01 1.77
C LEU A 98 -8.38 -8.02 1.96
N PHE A 99 -8.96 -9.19 2.21
CA PHE A 99 -10.38 -9.29 2.54
C PHE A 99 -10.71 -8.57 3.86
N GLN A 100 -9.87 -8.67 4.89
CA GLN A 100 -10.08 -7.91 6.13
C GLN A 100 -9.99 -6.40 5.92
N VAL A 101 -9.10 -5.92 5.03
CA VAL A 101 -9.07 -4.50 4.64
C VAL A 101 -10.40 -4.08 4.02
N LEU A 102 -10.88 -4.83 3.02
CA LEU A 102 -12.16 -4.54 2.36
C LEU A 102 -13.31 -4.54 3.37
N ARG A 103 -13.40 -5.59 4.20
CA ARG A 103 -14.43 -5.70 5.24
C ARG A 103 -14.41 -4.55 6.21
N GLY A 104 -13.23 -4.22 6.74
CA GLY A 104 -13.06 -3.14 7.71
C GLY A 104 -13.44 -1.79 7.11
N SER A 105 -13.08 -1.53 5.84
CA SER A 105 -13.47 -0.32 5.14
C SER A 105 -14.99 -0.20 4.98
N VAL A 106 -15.66 -1.28 4.56
CA VAL A 106 -17.13 -1.28 4.43
C VAL A 106 -17.80 -1.08 5.80
N ALA A 107 -17.26 -1.70 6.85
CA ALA A 107 -17.77 -1.55 8.21
C ALA A 107 -17.76 -0.10 8.71
N ILE A 108 -16.77 0.70 8.29
CA ILE A 108 -16.69 2.13 8.63
C ILE A 108 -17.39 3.04 7.61
N GLY A 109 -18.22 2.49 6.73
CA GLY A 109 -19.06 3.24 5.79
C GLY A 109 -18.39 3.58 4.45
N VAL A 110 -17.22 3.04 4.14
CA VAL A 110 -16.60 3.21 2.81
C VAL A 110 -17.38 2.40 1.78
N GLU A 111 -17.72 3.04 0.66
CA GLU A 111 -18.36 2.39 -0.49
C GLU A 111 -17.59 1.13 -0.92
N ARG A 112 -18.31 0.05 -1.22
CA ARG A 112 -17.73 -1.27 -1.50
C ARG A 112 -16.66 -1.25 -2.59
N HIS A 113 -16.90 -0.48 -3.65
CA HIS A 113 -15.96 -0.33 -4.75
C HIS A 113 -14.68 0.41 -4.30
N GLN A 114 -14.80 1.43 -3.46
CA GLN A 114 -13.64 2.14 -2.88
C GLN A 114 -12.87 1.25 -1.90
N ALA A 115 -13.57 0.42 -1.11
CA ALA A 115 -12.97 -0.56 -0.22
C ALA A 115 -12.15 -1.61 -0.98
N LEU A 116 -12.68 -2.14 -2.08
CA LEU A 116 -11.94 -3.06 -2.97
C LEU A 116 -10.71 -2.37 -3.58
N ARG A 117 -10.86 -1.13 -4.06
CA ARG A 117 -9.76 -0.31 -4.57
C ARG A 117 -8.65 -0.13 -3.54
N LEU A 118 -9.02 0.13 -2.28
CA LEU A 118 -8.07 0.23 -1.18
C LEU A 118 -7.35 -1.10 -0.93
N ALA A 119 -8.07 -2.22 -0.90
CA ALA A 119 -7.45 -3.54 -0.75
C ALA A 119 -6.44 -3.85 -1.87
N LEU A 120 -6.78 -3.55 -3.13
CA LEU A 120 -5.87 -3.73 -4.27
C LEU A 120 -4.65 -2.79 -4.18
N ARG A 121 -4.85 -1.53 -3.77
CA ARG A 121 -3.76 -0.60 -3.49
C ARG A 121 -2.82 -1.11 -2.40
N VAL A 122 -3.36 -1.67 -1.33
CA VAL A 122 -2.58 -2.28 -0.25
C VAL A 122 -1.76 -3.47 -0.76
N ALA A 123 -2.30 -4.26 -1.69
CA ALA A 123 -1.56 -5.33 -2.35
C ALA A 123 -0.40 -4.79 -3.20
N GLU A 124 -0.63 -3.73 -3.97
CA GLU A 124 0.38 -3.03 -4.76
C GLU A 124 1.48 -2.43 -3.88
N ASP A 125 1.11 -1.68 -2.84
CA ASP A 125 2.04 -1.01 -1.92
C ASP A 125 2.85 -2.01 -1.07
N SER A 126 2.42 -3.27 -1.02
CA SER A 126 3.19 -4.35 -0.36
C SER A 126 4.29 -4.95 -1.24
N ILE A 127 4.39 -4.55 -2.52
CA ILE A 127 5.44 -4.98 -3.44
C ILE A 127 6.66 -4.04 -3.33
N PRO A 128 7.91 -4.54 -3.39
CA PRO A 128 9.09 -3.70 -3.49
C PRO A 128 9.01 -2.75 -4.72
N PRO A 129 9.21 -1.43 -4.58
CA PRO A 129 8.87 -0.46 -5.62
C PRO A 129 9.48 -0.75 -6.99
N LEU A 130 10.78 -1.05 -7.05
CA LEU A 130 11.46 -1.35 -8.31
C LEU A 130 10.94 -2.63 -8.98
N ARG A 131 10.52 -3.64 -8.21
CA ARG A 131 9.93 -4.86 -8.77
C ARG A 131 8.57 -4.58 -9.39
N LEU A 132 7.75 -3.77 -8.71
CA LEU A 132 6.46 -3.34 -9.23
C LEU A 132 6.64 -2.49 -10.50
N GLU A 133 7.59 -1.56 -10.50
CA GLU A 133 7.94 -0.72 -11.65
C GLU A 133 8.33 -1.57 -12.87
N LEU A 134 9.17 -2.59 -12.67
CA LEU A 134 9.55 -3.53 -13.73
C LEU A 134 8.35 -4.34 -14.24
N LEU A 135 7.53 -4.91 -13.35
CA LEU A 135 6.35 -5.68 -13.75
C LEU A 135 5.38 -4.83 -14.57
N ARG A 136 5.12 -3.60 -14.14
CA ARG A 136 4.31 -2.62 -14.90
C ARG A 136 4.94 -2.27 -16.24
N TYR A 137 6.26 -2.11 -16.29
CA TYR A 137 6.96 -1.86 -17.54
C TYR A 137 6.76 -3.01 -18.54
N PHE A 138 6.88 -4.27 -18.11
CA PHE A 138 6.62 -5.41 -19.01
C PHE A 138 5.19 -5.43 -19.53
N ALA A 139 4.20 -5.24 -18.64
CA ALA A 139 2.78 -5.21 -19.02
C ALA A 139 2.47 -4.06 -20.00
N ALA A 140 2.92 -2.84 -19.69
CA ALA A 140 2.68 -1.66 -20.53
C ALA A 140 3.33 -1.73 -21.92
N ASN A 141 4.39 -2.52 -22.08
CA ASN A 141 5.08 -2.72 -23.35
C ASN A 141 4.64 -4.02 -24.07
N GLY A 142 3.61 -4.71 -23.58
CA GLY A 142 3.11 -5.95 -24.17
C GLY A 142 4.14 -7.08 -24.18
N PHE A 143 5.09 -7.07 -23.24
CA PHE A 143 6.10 -8.12 -23.11
C PHE A 143 5.54 -9.33 -22.34
N ASP A 144 4.42 -9.83 -22.84
CA ASP A 144 3.70 -10.96 -22.27
C ASP A 144 4.40 -12.29 -22.59
N ALA A 145 3.85 -13.39 -22.07
CA ALA A 145 4.42 -14.73 -22.22
C ALA A 145 4.67 -15.15 -23.69
N ASP A 146 3.89 -14.62 -24.63
CA ASP A 146 3.99 -14.94 -26.06
C ASP A 146 4.81 -13.93 -26.86
N HIS A 147 5.31 -12.86 -26.23
CA HIS A 147 6.00 -11.81 -26.94
C HIS A 147 7.39 -12.30 -27.43
N PRO A 148 7.74 -12.12 -28.73
CA PRO A 148 8.90 -12.77 -29.34
C PRO A 148 10.24 -12.11 -29.00
N ARG A 149 10.24 -10.83 -28.60
CA ARG A 149 11.48 -10.06 -28.37
C ARG A 149 11.78 -9.81 -26.90
N GLY A 150 10.79 -9.41 -26.10
CA GLY A 150 11.00 -9.06 -24.70
C GLY A 150 11.83 -7.79 -24.53
N GLY A 151 12.12 -7.41 -23.29
CA GLY A 151 12.96 -6.27 -22.94
C GLY A 151 14.36 -6.68 -22.48
N ASP A 152 15.40 -5.99 -22.96
CA ASP A 152 16.78 -6.14 -22.47
C ASP A 152 17.10 -5.13 -21.35
N VAL A 153 18.08 -5.46 -20.51
CA VAL A 153 18.44 -4.67 -19.32
C VAL A 153 18.79 -3.21 -19.65
N ALA A 154 19.52 -2.98 -20.74
CA ALA A 154 19.99 -1.65 -21.12
C ALA A 154 18.84 -0.76 -21.62
N SER A 155 17.88 -1.32 -22.34
CA SER A 155 16.65 -0.62 -22.74
C SER A 155 15.79 -0.25 -21.53
N ILE A 156 15.57 -1.21 -20.62
CA ILE A 156 14.76 -1.05 -19.41
C ILE A 156 15.38 0.00 -18.48
N SER A 157 16.69 -0.10 -18.25
CA SER A 157 17.44 0.85 -17.42
C SER A 157 17.34 2.28 -17.91
N ARG A 158 17.44 2.50 -19.23
CA ARG A 158 17.24 3.82 -19.83
C ARG A 158 15.78 4.30 -19.73
N ALA A 159 14.82 3.40 -19.96
CA ALA A 159 13.41 3.76 -19.93
C ALA A 159 12.92 4.13 -18.51
N LEU A 160 13.44 3.46 -17.47
CA LEU A 160 13.06 3.69 -16.08
C LEU A 160 13.95 4.71 -15.35
N ASP A 161 14.98 5.23 -16.02
CA ASP A 161 16.00 6.09 -15.39
C ASP A 161 16.58 5.45 -14.11
N ARG A 162 17.04 4.21 -14.23
CA ARG A 162 17.62 3.42 -13.13
C ARG A 162 19.01 2.93 -13.50
N VAL A 163 19.89 2.82 -12.51
CA VAL A 163 21.23 2.27 -12.69
C VAL A 163 21.16 0.83 -13.23
N HIS A 164 21.94 0.55 -14.29
CA HIS A 164 21.92 -0.74 -14.99
C HIS A 164 22.06 -1.94 -14.04
N ASN A 165 23.05 -1.91 -13.13
CA ASN A 165 23.28 -3.01 -12.19
C ASN A 165 22.08 -3.24 -11.24
N THR A 166 21.41 -2.15 -10.84
CA THR A 166 20.21 -2.24 -9.98
C THR A 166 19.04 -2.90 -10.72
N VAL A 167 18.86 -2.57 -12.00
CA VAL A 167 17.86 -3.21 -12.86
C VAL A 167 18.19 -4.67 -13.10
N ASP A 168 19.45 -4.99 -13.40
CA ASP A 168 19.90 -6.36 -13.62
C ASP A 168 19.65 -7.25 -12.39
N VAL A 169 20.02 -6.80 -11.19
CA VAL A 169 19.76 -7.52 -9.94
C VAL A 169 18.26 -7.73 -9.73
N ALA A 170 17.44 -6.71 -10.01
CA ALA A 170 15.98 -6.80 -9.84
C ALA A 170 15.33 -7.75 -10.87
N LEU A 171 15.81 -7.76 -12.12
CA LEU A 171 15.36 -8.71 -13.16
C LEU A 171 15.75 -10.15 -12.79
N ASN A 172 17.00 -10.38 -12.39
CA ASN A 172 17.43 -11.69 -11.91
C ASN A 172 16.61 -12.16 -10.70
N ALA A 173 16.22 -11.24 -9.80
CA ALA A 173 15.34 -11.54 -8.69
C ALA A 173 13.94 -11.97 -9.15
N LEU A 174 13.33 -11.21 -10.07
CA LEU A 174 12.02 -11.56 -10.63
C LEU A 174 12.07 -12.88 -11.42
N HIS A 175 13.20 -13.15 -12.09
CA HIS A 175 13.40 -14.41 -12.81
C HIS A 175 13.52 -15.61 -11.85
N MET A 176 14.31 -15.48 -10.78
CA MET A 176 14.40 -16.47 -9.71
C MET A 176 13.03 -16.75 -9.07
N LEU A 177 12.21 -15.71 -8.92
CA LEU A 177 10.84 -15.79 -8.42
C LEU A 177 9.82 -16.27 -9.47
N ARG A 178 10.27 -16.60 -10.68
CA ARG A 178 9.44 -17.05 -11.83
C ARG A 178 8.36 -16.06 -12.24
N MET A 179 8.54 -14.78 -11.93
CA MET A 179 7.64 -13.71 -12.38
C MET A 179 7.93 -13.27 -13.82
N ILE A 180 9.18 -13.44 -14.25
CA ILE A 180 9.62 -13.19 -15.62
C ILE A 180 10.42 -14.38 -16.14
N ALA A 181 10.39 -14.58 -17.46
CA ALA A 181 11.10 -15.63 -18.16
C ALA A 181 12.12 -15.03 -19.13
N LEU A 182 13.22 -15.76 -19.35
CA LEU A 182 14.17 -15.44 -20.41
C LEU A 182 13.57 -15.77 -21.77
N VAL A 183 13.83 -14.92 -22.76
CA VAL A 183 13.57 -15.22 -24.17
C VAL A 183 14.71 -16.12 -24.68
N PRO A 184 14.40 -17.35 -25.16
CA PRO A 184 15.40 -18.28 -25.66
C PRO A 184 16.28 -17.65 -26.74
N GLU A 185 17.55 -18.05 -26.78
CA GLU A 185 18.51 -17.70 -27.85
C GLU A 185 18.72 -16.19 -28.06
N SER A 186 18.32 -15.36 -27.11
CA SER A 186 18.52 -13.91 -27.15
C SER A 186 19.93 -13.53 -26.68
N SER A 187 20.64 -12.76 -27.51
CA SER A 187 21.89 -12.06 -27.14
C SER A 187 21.78 -10.59 -27.55
N PRO A 188 21.79 -9.63 -26.60
CA PRO A 188 21.86 -9.81 -25.14
C PRO A 188 20.61 -10.51 -24.58
N TRP A 189 20.68 -10.98 -23.33
CA TRP A 189 19.55 -11.61 -22.64
C TRP A 189 18.34 -10.67 -22.58
N ARG A 190 17.18 -11.22 -22.91
CA ARG A 190 15.89 -10.50 -22.87
C ARG A 190 14.89 -11.24 -22.00
N TYR A 191 13.99 -10.47 -21.39
CA TYR A 191 12.99 -10.97 -20.47
C TYR A 191 11.56 -10.65 -20.94
N ARG A 192 10.60 -11.43 -20.48
CA ARG A 192 9.16 -11.25 -20.66
C ARG A 192 8.40 -11.71 -19.41
N LEU A 193 7.14 -11.32 -19.24
CA LEU A 193 6.30 -11.86 -18.18
C LEU A 193 6.20 -13.38 -18.29
N ALA A 194 6.23 -14.06 -17.15
CA ALA A 194 6.01 -15.51 -17.13
C ALA A 194 4.52 -15.82 -17.40
N PRO A 195 4.21 -17.00 -17.97
CA PRO A 195 2.82 -17.44 -18.13
C PRO A 195 2.05 -17.37 -16.81
N GLY A 196 0.84 -16.79 -16.85
CA GLY A 196 -0.03 -16.65 -15.68
C GLY A 196 0.32 -15.51 -14.73
N VAL A 197 1.30 -14.66 -15.06
CA VAL A 197 1.55 -13.40 -14.33
C VAL A 197 0.73 -12.28 -14.98
N ASP A 198 -0.35 -11.90 -14.29
CA ASP A 198 -1.27 -10.86 -14.75
C ASP A 198 -1.13 -9.60 -13.88
N VAL A 199 -0.26 -8.67 -14.29
CA VAL A 199 0.04 -7.46 -13.50
C VAL A 199 -1.19 -6.56 -13.35
N ASP A 200 -2.12 -6.62 -14.30
CA ASP A 200 -3.35 -5.82 -14.28
C ASP A 200 -4.36 -6.30 -13.23
N ALA A 201 -4.15 -7.47 -12.61
CA ALA A 201 -4.92 -7.86 -11.43
C ALA A 201 -4.70 -6.94 -10.21
N LEU A 202 -3.66 -6.10 -10.23
CA LEU A 202 -3.46 -5.03 -9.25
C LEU A 202 -4.18 -3.73 -9.64
N ASN A 203 -4.72 -3.63 -10.85
CA ASN A 203 -5.39 -2.44 -11.36
C ASN A 203 -6.88 -2.45 -10.98
N PRO A 204 -7.33 -1.57 -10.09
CA PRO A 204 -8.73 -1.52 -9.70
C PRO A 204 -9.66 -1.14 -10.86
N GLY A 205 -9.18 -0.39 -11.87
CA GLY A 205 -9.97 0.01 -13.03
C GLY A 205 -10.48 -1.17 -13.85
N ARG A 206 -9.65 -2.21 -14.03
CA ARG A 206 -10.03 -3.44 -14.74
C ARG A 206 -11.15 -4.18 -14.03
N VAL A 207 -11.04 -4.35 -12.71
CA VAL A 207 -12.04 -5.07 -11.91
C VAL A 207 -13.41 -4.38 -11.99
N PHE A 208 -13.43 -3.05 -12.05
CA PHE A 208 -14.68 -2.31 -12.24
C PHE A 208 -15.26 -2.47 -13.64
N GLN A 209 -14.44 -2.48 -14.68
CA GLN A 209 -14.91 -2.75 -16.05
C GLN A 209 -15.53 -4.14 -16.17
N GLU A 210 -14.93 -5.16 -15.54
CA GLU A 210 -15.46 -6.52 -15.53
C GLU A 210 -16.80 -6.63 -14.76
N MET A 211 -16.98 -5.86 -13.67
CA MET A 211 -18.19 -5.89 -12.86
C MET A 211 -19.35 -5.04 -13.41
N TYR A 212 -19.06 -3.89 -14.04
CA TYR A 212 -20.07 -2.89 -14.40
C TYR A 212 -20.17 -2.61 -15.92
N GLY A 213 -19.34 -3.26 -16.75
CA GLY A 213 -19.28 -3.07 -18.20
C GLY A 213 -18.63 -1.74 -18.63
N GLU A 214 -18.42 -1.56 -19.94
CA GLU A 214 -17.80 -0.34 -20.52
C GLU A 214 -18.59 0.95 -20.22
N GLY A 215 -19.88 0.84 -19.90
CA GLY A 215 -20.74 1.97 -19.51
C GLY A 215 -20.69 2.36 -18.03
N GLY A 216 -20.05 1.56 -17.17
CA GLY A 216 -19.92 1.85 -15.74
C GLY A 216 -18.74 2.77 -15.38
N ALA A 217 -17.89 3.10 -16.35
CA ALA A 217 -16.68 3.90 -16.18
C ALA A 217 -16.87 5.38 -16.50
N SER A 218 -18.10 5.91 -16.59
CA SER A 218 -18.31 7.37 -16.48
C SER A 218 -18.18 7.81 -15.02
N PHE A 219 -17.05 7.49 -14.39
CA PHE A 219 -16.67 8.09 -13.11
C PHE A 219 -16.04 9.43 -13.44
N GLY A 220 -16.72 10.50 -13.02
CA GLY A 220 -16.51 11.85 -13.52
C GLY A 220 -15.06 12.31 -13.51
N GLU A 221 -14.72 13.03 -14.58
CA GLU A 221 -13.61 14.00 -14.68
C GLU A 221 -13.70 15.14 -13.63
N GLY A 222 -14.52 14.99 -12.57
CA GLY A 222 -14.80 16.01 -11.55
C GLY A 222 -14.25 15.69 -10.17
N MET A 223 -13.51 14.59 -9.98
CA MET A 223 -12.68 14.46 -8.77
C MET A 223 -11.33 15.11 -9.08
N GLU A 224 -11.34 16.44 -9.18
CA GLU A 224 -10.12 17.21 -8.96
C GLU A 224 -9.47 16.63 -7.69
N THR A 225 -8.23 16.18 -7.81
CA THR A 225 -7.37 16.06 -6.63
C THR A 225 -7.58 17.35 -5.85
N PRO A 226 -7.99 17.31 -4.56
CA PRO A 226 -8.24 18.54 -3.83
C PRO A 226 -6.99 19.41 -4.00
N THR A 227 -7.13 20.52 -4.73
CA THR A 227 -6.09 21.53 -4.77
C THR A 227 -5.83 21.88 -3.33
N SER A 228 -4.55 22.00 -2.97
CA SER A 228 -4.02 22.22 -1.62
C SER A 228 -4.59 23.46 -0.88
N SER A 229 -5.55 24.16 -1.46
CA SER A 229 -6.29 25.29 -0.91
C SER A 229 -7.51 24.89 -0.06
N GLU A 230 -8.05 23.67 -0.17
CA GLU A 230 -9.17 23.20 0.69
C GLU A 230 -8.67 22.38 1.89
N CYS A 231 -7.63 22.88 2.55
CA CYS A 231 -7.38 22.49 3.94
C CYS A 231 -8.45 23.18 4.77
N VAL A 232 -9.39 22.41 5.32
CA VAL A 232 -10.41 22.86 6.27
C VAL A 232 -9.77 23.84 7.25
N GLN A 233 -10.05 25.13 7.07
CA GLN A 233 -9.76 26.11 8.09
C GLN A 233 -10.76 25.82 9.20
N LEU A 234 -10.28 25.13 10.24
CA LEU A 234 -10.93 25.16 11.54
C LEU A 234 -10.82 26.61 12.05
N THR A 235 -11.69 27.48 11.56
CA THR A 235 -11.89 28.80 12.16
C THR A 235 -12.52 28.56 13.51
N SER A 236 -11.71 28.70 14.56
CA SER A 236 -12.18 28.88 15.93
C SER A 236 -13.15 30.07 15.94
N THR A 237 -14.45 29.81 16.01
CA THR A 237 -15.42 30.81 16.40
C THR A 237 -15.12 31.21 17.83
N GLU A 238 -14.78 32.48 18.00
CA GLU A 238 -14.63 33.15 19.29
C GLU A 238 -15.89 32.97 20.13
N THR A 239 -15.74 32.38 21.32
CA THR A 239 -16.67 32.59 22.43
C THR A 239 -15.87 32.68 23.72
N GLY A 240 -15.93 33.85 24.36
CA GLY A 240 -15.90 33.98 25.82
C GLY A 240 -14.52 33.92 26.46
N SER A 241 -13.92 35.09 26.64
CA SER A 241 -12.90 35.35 27.64
C SER A 241 -13.45 35.09 29.05
N GLU A 242 -12.98 34.03 29.71
CA GLU A 242 -12.88 33.99 31.18
C GLU A 242 -11.48 33.50 31.55
N SER A 243 -10.79 34.36 32.30
CA SER A 243 -9.42 34.19 32.79
C SER A 243 -9.33 33.00 33.75
N LEU A 244 -8.59 31.96 33.35
CA LEU A 244 -8.15 30.85 34.21
C LEU A 244 -6.67 31.02 34.54
N GLU A 245 -6.32 32.10 35.25
CA GLU A 245 -4.97 32.28 35.84
C GLU A 245 -4.84 31.82 37.29
N ASP A 246 -5.91 31.34 37.96
CA ASP A 246 -5.84 30.96 39.37
C ASP A 246 -6.37 29.53 39.62
N GLN A 247 -5.57 28.48 39.35
CA GLN A 247 -5.76 27.17 40.03
C GLN A 247 -4.65 26.11 39.82
N TRP A 248 -3.37 26.49 39.93
CA TRP A 248 -2.26 25.52 39.94
C TRP A 248 -1.24 25.74 41.07
N LEU A 249 -1.68 26.25 42.22
CA LEU A 249 -0.96 26.11 43.47
C LEU A 249 -1.94 25.63 44.54
N LEU A 250 -1.80 24.36 44.93
CA LEU A 250 -2.00 23.77 46.26
C LEU A 250 -2.30 22.28 46.06
N ASP A 251 -1.24 21.47 46.13
CA ASP A 251 -1.22 20.13 46.75
C ASP A 251 0.14 19.46 46.46
N ALA A 252 1.15 19.89 47.23
CA ALA A 252 2.36 19.10 47.42
C ALA A 252 2.36 18.61 48.88
N PRO A 253 2.38 17.29 49.13
CA PRO A 253 2.48 16.80 50.50
C PRO A 253 3.90 17.01 51.03
N GLU A 254 4.00 17.81 52.09
CA GLU A 254 5.20 17.92 52.91
C GLU A 254 5.43 16.61 53.69
N GLY A 255 6.68 16.14 53.66
CA GLY A 255 7.20 15.22 54.67
C GLY A 255 7.58 13.85 54.13
N LEU A 256 8.89 13.64 53.94
CA LEU A 256 9.64 12.45 54.38
C LEU A 256 11.05 12.48 53.80
N PHE A 257 11.95 13.25 54.44
CA PHE A 257 13.38 12.93 54.43
C PHE A 257 13.94 13.17 55.83
N SER A 258 14.02 12.09 56.60
CA SER A 258 14.84 11.99 57.80
C SER A 258 15.53 10.62 57.79
N HIS A 259 16.87 10.69 57.78
CA HIS A 259 17.90 9.70 58.08
C HIS A 259 17.55 8.21 58.25
N CYS A 260 18.32 7.36 57.56
CA CYS A 260 19.27 6.46 58.21
C CYS A 260 20.21 5.77 57.18
N VAL A 261 21.52 5.90 57.45
CA VAL A 261 22.68 5.02 57.16
C VAL A 261 22.80 4.38 55.78
#